data_AF-A0A1Z8V556-F1
#
_entry.id   AF-A0A1Z8V556-F1
#
_cell.length_a   1.000
_cell.length_b   1.000
_cell.length_c   1.000
_cell.angle_alpha   90.00
_cell.angle_beta   90.00
_cell.angle_gamma   90.00
#
_symmetry.space_group_name_H-M   'P 1'
#
loop_
_entity.id
_entity.type
_entity.pdbx_description
1 polymer ?
#
loop_
_entity_poly.entity_id
_entity_poly.type
_entity_poly.pdbx_seq_one_letter_code
_entity_poly.pdbx_strand_id
1 'polypeptide(L)' 'MSKIIESRFGTLVDTRRVALGAASNVVKKGAFYVFSIRLEADDIREYSFTNRQRAVSAREVLIGHLEQKIIHNRKQKAV' A
#
# COMPACT_ATOMS: atom_id res chain seq x y z
N MET A 1 -16.81 1.43 5.92
CA MET A 1 -17.44 1.49 4.58
C MET A 1 -16.36 1.51 3.51
N SER A 2 -16.13 0.38 2.85
CA SER A 2 -15.17 0.21 1.74
C SER A 2 -15.72 0.87 0.47
N LYS A 3 -15.01 1.85 -0.08
CA LYS A 3 -15.38 2.56 -1.31
C LYS A 3 -14.96 1.73 -2.52
N ILE A 4 -15.88 0.92 -3.02
CA ILE A 4 -15.73 0.15 -4.25
C ILE A 4 -15.89 1.12 -5.43
N ILE A 5 -14.93 1.17 -6.34
CA ILE A 5 -14.92 2.06 -7.51
C ILE A 5 -14.79 1.21 -8.78
N GLU A 6 -15.65 1.46 -9.77
CA GLU A 6 -15.68 0.76 -11.06
C GLU A 6 -14.41 1.01 -11.88
N SER A 7 -13.82 -0.07 -12.42
CA SER A 7 -12.75 -0.03 -13.41
C SER A 7 -13.35 -0.14 -14.82
N ARG A 8 -12.71 0.45 -15.85
CA ARG A 8 -13.12 0.46 -17.29
C ARG A 8 -13.26 -0.92 -17.97
N PHE A 9 -13.23 -2.01 -17.20
CA PHE A 9 -13.45 -3.40 -17.63
C PHE A 9 -14.61 -4.09 -16.88
N GLY A 10 -15.49 -3.33 -16.21
CA GLY A 10 -16.64 -3.89 -15.48
C GLY A 10 -16.26 -4.62 -14.18
N THR A 11 -14.99 -4.60 -13.78
CA THR A 11 -14.53 -5.20 -12.51
C THR A 11 -14.43 -4.15 -11.43
N LEU A 12 -15.22 -4.32 -10.37
CA LEU A 12 -15.16 -3.53 -9.15
C LEU A 12 -13.82 -3.80 -8.44
N VAL A 13 -12.89 -2.86 -8.48
CA VAL A 13 -11.56 -3.05 -7.87
C VAL A 13 -11.50 -2.37 -6.50
N ASP A 14 -11.36 -3.19 -5.46
CA ASP A 14 -11.10 -2.76 -4.09
C ASP A 14 -9.69 -2.15 -3.98
N THR A 15 -9.63 -0.82 -3.93
CA THR A 15 -8.39 -0.03 -3.88
C THR A 15 -7.54 -0.35 -2.65
N ARG A 16 -8.17 -0.69 -1.52
CA ARG A 16 -7.49 -1.09 -0.30
C ARG A 16 -6.82 -2.44 -0.46
N ARG A 17 -7.48 -3.41 -1.10
CA ARG A 17 -6.86 -4.72 -1.41
C ARG A 17 -5.66 -4.57 -2.33
N VAL A 18 -5.74 -3.68 -3.32
CA VAL A 18 -4.60 -3.37 -4.20
C VAL A 18 -3.44 -2.76 -3.42
N ALA A 19 -3.70 -1.77 -2.56
CA ALA A 19 -2.67 -1.15 -1.73
C ALA A 19 -2.05 -2.15 -0.72
N LEU A 20 -2.85 -3.03 -0.14
CA LEU A 20 -2.38 -4.11 0.73
C LEU A 20 -1.48 -5.09 -0.01
N GLY A 21 -1.86 -5.50 -1.22
CA GLY A 21 -1.05 -6.42 -2.04
C GLY A 21 0.30 -5.84 -2.49
N ALA A 22 0.43 -4.51 -2.48
CA ALA A 22 1.68 -3.81 -2.77
C ALA A 22 2.64 -3.74 -1.57
N ALA A 23 2.19 -4.08 -0.35
CA ALA A 23 2.99 -3.99 0.87
C ALA A 23 3.24 -5.37 1.49
N SER A 24 4.50 -5.72 1.73
CA SER A 24 4.85 -6.96 2.43
C SER A 24 4.50 -6.87 3.92
N ASN A 25 4.43 -8.02 4.60
CA ASN A 25 4.21 -8.08 6.03
C ASN A 25 5.43 -7.57 6.80
N VAL A 26 5.20 -7.09 8.03
CA VAL A 26 6.31 -6.75 8.94
C VAL A 26 6.98 -8.03 9.43
N VAL A 27 8.26 -8.20 9.13
CA VAL A 27 9.08 -9.36 9.51
C VAL A 27 10.24 -8.91 10.37
N LYS A 28 10.58 -9.68 11.41
CA LYS A 28 11.79 -9.44 12.23
C LYS A 28 13.02 -9.95 11.48
N LYS A 29 14.00 -9.10 11.25
CA LYS A 29 15.33 -9.43 10.69
C LYS A 29 16.41 -8.86 11.59
N GLY A 30 17.09 -9.72 12.35
CA GLY A 30 18.10 -9.31 13.33
C GLY A 30 17.51 -8.38 14.39
N ALA A 31 18.14 -7.21 14.56
CA ALA A 31 17.71 -6.16 15.48
C ALA A 31 16.54 -5.29 14.97
N PHE A 32 16.07 -5.53 13.75
CA PHE A 32 15.08 -4.68 13.08
C PHE A 32 13.78 -5.43 12.75
N TYR A 33 12.72 -4.67 12.59
CA TYR A 33 11.44 -5.03 11.99
C TYR A 33 11.36 -4.34 10.64
N VAL A 34 11.26 -5.12 9.58
CA VAL A 34 11.30 -4.63 8.21
C VAL A 34 10.02 -4.94 7.47
N PHE A 35 9.66 -4.06 6.53
CA PHE A 35 8.67 -4.33 5.50
C PHE A 35 9.03 -3.54 4.24
N SER A 36 8.37 -3.85 3.14
CA SER A 36 8.57 -3.20 1.86
C SER A 36 7.25 -2.76 1.26
N ILE A 37 7.26 -1.68 0.49
CA ILE A 37 6.12 -1.20 -0.30
C ILE A 37 6.58 -1.04 -1.74
N ARG A 38 5.86 -1.66 -2.67
CA ARG A 38 6.01 -1.46 -4.10
C ARG A 38 5.14 -0.30 -4.54
N LEU A 39 5.73 0.81 -4.95
CA LEU A 39 4.99 1.96 -5.45
C LEU A 39 4.71 1.83 -6.95
N GLU A 40 5.68 1.33 -7.69
CA GLU A 40 5.66 1.13 -9.15
C GLU A 40 6.39 -0.16 -9.51
N ALA A 41 6.48 -0.55 -10.79
CA ALA A 41 7.03 -1.85 -11.17
C ALA A 41 8.50 -2.02 -10.76
N ASP A 42 9.26 -0.94 -10.79
CA ASP A 42 10.69 -0.81 -10.52
C ASP A 42 11.00 -0.03 -9.21
N ASP A 43 10.01 0.60 -8.57
CA ASP A 43 10.16 1.28 -7.28
C ASP A 43 9.64 0.41 -6.12
N ILE A 44 10.57 -0.29 -5.46
CA ILE A 44 10.34 -1.02 -4.21
C ILE A 44 11.12 -0.32 -3.09
N ARG A 45 10.41 0.15 -2.08
CA ARG A 45 11.00 0.81 -0.91
C ARG A 45 10.98 -0.14 0.28
N GLU A 46 12.14 -0.33 0.90
CA GLU A 46 12.28 -1.08 2.15
C GLU A 46 12.35 -0.11 3.33
N TYR A 47 11.66 -0.46 4.41
CA TYR A 47 11.62 0.30 5.65
C TYR A 47 12.04 -0.59 6.81
N SER A 48 12.85 -0.05 7.70
CA SER A 48 13.37 -0.76 8.87
C SER A 48 13.15 0.05 10.15
N PHE A 49 12.66 -0.60 11.19
CA PHE A 49 12.43 0.01 12.49
C PHE A 49 12.99 -0.89 13.60
N THR A 50 13.53 -0.31 14.67
CA THR A 50 13.94 -1.07 15.85
C THR A 50 12.77 -1.49 16.74
N ASN A 51 11.59 -0.86 16.56
CA ASN A 51 10.39 -1.13 17.33
C ASN A 51 9.26 -1.68 16.44
N ARG A 52 8.70 -2.83 16.82
CA ARG A 52 7.64 -3.51 16.07
C ARG A 52 6.39 -2.66 15.89
N GLN A 53 5.94 -2.00 16.95
CA GLN A 53 4.71 -1.21 16.92
C GLN A 53 4.86 -0.04 15.95
N ARG A 54 6.02 0.62 15.95
CA ARG A 54 6.32 1.68 14.98
C ARG A 54 6.32 1.16 13.54
N ALA A 55 6.90 -0.02 13.29
CA ALA A 55 6.88 -0.64 11.97
C ALA A 55 5.45 -0.91 11.47
N VAL A 56 4.60 -1.47 12.35
CA VAL A 56 3.21 -1.77 12.02
C VAL A 56 2.42 -0.48 11.75
N SER A 57 2.52 0.52 12.62
CA SER A 57 1.81 1.79 12.45
C SER A 57 2.29 2.54 11.20
N ALA A 58 3.60 2.57 10.92
CA ALA A 58 4.13 3.17 9.71
C ALA A 58 3.62 2.46 8.45
N ARG A 59 3.59 1.12 8.46
CA ARG A 59 3.04 0.33 7.37
C ARG A 59 1.58 0.68 7.09
N GLU A 60 0.75 0.79 8.13
CA GLU A 60 -0.67 1.14 7.97
C GLU A 60 -0.87 2.52 7.35
N VAL A 61 -0.13 3.53 7.82
CA VAL A 61 -0.19 4.90 7.28
C VAL A 61 0.24 4.94 5.81
N LEU A 62 1.35 4.29 5.47
CA LEU A 62 1.86 4.27 4.10
C LEU A 62 0.91 3.54 3.13
N ILE A 63 0.29 2.44 3.57
CA ILE A 63 -0.76 1.75 2.78
C ILE A 63 -1.95 2.68 2.55
N GLY A 64 -2.35 3.45 3.57
CA GLY A 64 -3.40 4.47 3.44
C GLY A 64 -3.06 5.55 2.39
N HIS A 65 -1.82 6.04 2.39
CA HIS A 65 -1.37 6.99 1.36
C HIS A 65 -1.35 6.35 -0.04
N LEU A 66 -0.93 5.10 -0.15
CA LEU A 66 -0.92 4.37 -1.42
C LEU A 66 -2.34 4.17 -1.96
N GLU A 67 -3.30 3.83 -1.10
CA GLU A 67 -4.72 3.76 -1.45
C GLU A 67 -5.22 5.08 -2.04
N GLN A 68 -4.89 6.21 -1.39
CA GLN A 68 -5.26 7.54 -1.91
C GLN A 68 -4.58 7.86 -3.24
N LYS A 69 -3.30 7.52 -3.42
CA LYS A 69 -2.58 7.68 -4.72
C LYS A 69 -3.30 6.90 -5.83
N ILE A 70 -3.70 5.65 -5.57
CA ILE A 70 -4.44 4.81 -6.54
C ILE A 70 -5.77 5.46 -6.93
N ILE A 71 -6.53 5.95 -5.94
CA ILE A 71 -7.82 6.61 -6.18
C ILE A 71 -7.62 7.87 -7.03
N HIS A 72 -6.61 8.70 -6.69
CA HIS A 72 -6.31 9.93 -7.41
C HIS A 72 -5.90 9.67 -8.86
N ASN A 73 -4.97 8.74 -9.09
CA ASN A 73 -4.49 8.39 -10.42
C ASN A 73 -5.61 7.82 -11.32
N ARG A 74 -6.58 7.10 -10.74
CA ARG A 74 -7.75 6.63 -11.50
C ARG A 74 -8.68 7.76 -11.92
N LYS A 75 -8.91 8.74 -11.05
CA LYS A 75 -9.72 9.92 -11.40
C LYS A 75 -9.10 10.71 -12.55
N GLN A 76 -7.78 10.92 -12.52
CA GLN A 76 -7.08 11.63 -13.60
C GLN A 76 -7.15 10.91 -14.95
N LYS A 77 -7.12 9.58 -14.98
CA LYS A 77 -7.21 8.79 -16.23
C LYS A 77 -8.63 8.67 -16.80
N ALA A 78 -9.65 9.07 -16.04
CA ALA A 78 -11.04 9.01 -16.46
C ALA A 78 -11.50 10.27 -17.21
N VAL A 79 -10.81 11.39 -16.99
CA VAL A 79 -10.90 12.66 -17.74
C VAL A 79 -10.09 12.55 -19.02
#